data_AF-A0A2M9PB75-F1
#
_entry.id   AF-A0A2M9PB75-F1
#
_cell.length_a   1.000
_cell.length_b   1.000
_cell.length_c   1.000
_cell.angle_alpha   90.00
_cell.angle_beta   90.00
_cell.angle_gamma   90.00
#
_symmetry.space_group_name_H-M   'P 1'
#
loop_
_entity.id
_entity.type
_entity.pdbx_description
1 polymer ?
#
loop_
_entity_poly.entity_id
_entity_poly.type
_entity_poly.pdbx_seq_one_letter_code
_entity_poly.pdbx_strand_id
1 'polypeptide(L)' 'MSQNAVERAKAERTSERDTLDLARNRMVTVDEAEAASSYQAHKVQLEALYVVMANLSDLRFSNYMR' A
#
# COMPACT_ATOMS: atom_id res chain seq x y z
N MET A 1 49.40 -5.99 -9.25
CA MET A 1 48.57 -6.17 -8.04
C MET A 1 47.50 -5.10 -7.86
N SER A 2 47.76 -3.80 -8.13
CA SER A 2 46.76 -2.74 -7.84
C SER A 2 45.46 -2.84 -8.67
N GLN A 3 45.55 -3.28 -9.92
CA GLN A 3 44.36 -3.37 -10.80
C GLN A 3 43.32 -4.37 -10.28
N ASN A 4 43.77 -5.49 -9.74
CA ASN A 4 42.89 -6.52 -9.16
C ASN A 4 42.22 -6.04 -7.85
N ALA A 5 42.94 -5.24 -7.05
CA ALA A 5 42.37 -4.61 -5.86
C ALA A 5 41.31 -3.55 -6.20
N VAL A 6 41.54 -2.76 -7.26
CA VAL A 6 40.58 -1.74 -7.73
C VAL A 6 39.32 -2.39 -8.33
N GLU A 7 39.48 -3.43 -9.15
CA GLU A 7 38.38 -4.22 -9.70
C GLU A 7 37.50 -4.80 -8.59
N ARG A 8 38.13 -5.41 -7.58
CA ARG A 8 37.42 -5.98 -6.44
C ARG A 8 36.69 -4.92 -5.61
N ALA A 9 37.35 -3.80 -5.29
CA ALA A 9 36.73 -2.70 -4.57
C ALA A 9 35.60 -1.99 -5.36
N LYS A 10 35.59 -2.12 -6.69
CA LYS A 10 34.50 -1.63 -7.53
C LYS A 10 33.32 -2.61 -7.51
N ALA A 11 33.58 -3.90 -7.65
CA ALA A 11 32.55 -4.94 -7.56
C ALA A 11 31.84 -4.93 -6.19
N GLU A 12 32.60 -4.78 -5.11
CA GLU A 12 32.10 -4.75 -3.73
C GLU A 12 31.17 -3.54 -3.51
N ARG A 13 31.57 -2.35 -3.98
CA ARG A 13 30.74 -1.14 -3.91
C ARG A 13 29.48 -1.22 -4.76
N THR A 14 29.54 -1.82 -5.95
CA THR A 14 28.34 -2.02 -6.79
C THR A 14 27.37 -2.96 -6.08
N SER A 15 27.85 -4.09 -5.56
CA SER A 15 27.02 -5.04 -4.83
C SER A 15 26.37 -4.44 -3.59
N GLU A 16 27.10 -3.62 -2.84
CA GLU A 16 26.60 -2.93 -1.66
C GLU A 16 25.53 -1.90 -2.04
N ARG A 17 25.77 -1.13 -3.11
CA ARG A 17 24.81 -0.16 -3.62
C ARG A 17 23.53 -0.82 -4.12
N ASP A 18 23.63 -1.91 -4.87
CA ASP A 18 22.46 -2.66 -5.36
C ASP A 18 21.62 -3.21 -4.19
N THR A 19 22.30 -3.67 -3.14
CA THR A 19 21.63 -4.16 -1.92
C THR A 19 20.91 -3.03 -1.19
N LEU A 20 21.55 -1.86 -1.07
CA LEU A 20 20.96 -0.67 -0.46
C LEU A 20 19.80 -0.12 -1.28
N ASP A 21 19.90 -0.09 -2.60
CA ASP A 21 18.82 0.36 -3.48
C ASP A 21 17.61 -0.59 -3.40
N LEU A 22 17.85 -1.91 -3.31
CA LEU A 22 16.78 -2.88 -3.08
C LEU A 22 16.11 -2.69 -1.71
N ALA A 23 16.91 -2.49 -0.64
CA ALA A 23 16.39 -2.23 0.69
C ALA A 23 15.59 -0.92 0.74
N ARG A 24 16.10 0.14 0.11
CA ARG A 24 15.41 1.42 -0.02
C ARG A 24 14.09 1.28 -0.77
N ASN A 25 14.07 0.55 -1.88
CA ASN A 25 12.84 0.29 -2.61
C ASN A 25 11.84 -0.49 -1.76
N ARG A 26 12.27 -1.48 -0.98
CA ARG A 26 11.36 -2.17 -0.04
C ARG A 26 10.80 -1.26 1.05
N MET A 27 11.53 -0.22 1.45
CA MET A 27 11.09 0.72 2.49
C MET A 27 10.20 1.85 1.95
N VAL A 28 10.44 2.30 0.72
CA VAL A 28 9.79 3.49 0.15
C VAL A 28 8.65 3.12 -0.79
N THR A 29 8.72 1.96 -1.44
CA THR A 29 7.72 1.54 -2.41
C THR A 29 6.53 0.93 -1.69
N VAL A 30 5.36 1.52 -1.90
CA VAL A 30 4.08 0.91 -1.53
C VAL A 30 3.81 -0.22 -2.51
N ASP A 31 3.49 -1.41 -2.00
CA ASP A 31 2.99 -2.50 -2.83
C ASP A 31 1.63 -2.11 -3.41
N GLU A 32 1.58 -1.84 -4.72
CA GLU A 32 0.37 -1.39 -5.41
C GLU A 32 -0.77 -2.44 -5.32
N ALA A 33 -0.44 -3.73 -5.26
CA ALA A 33 -1.44 -4.78 -5.14
C ALA A 33 -2.06 -4.81 -3.73
N GLU A 34 -1.23 -4.67 -2.69
CA GLU A 34 -1.70 -4.56 -1.31
C GLU A 34 -2.53 -3.28 -1.10
N ALA A 35 -2.08 -2.15 -1.64
CA ALA A 35 -2.79 -0.89 -1.58
C ALA A 35 -4.15 -0.95 -2.32
N ALA A 36 -4.19 -1.55 -3.52
CA ALA A 36 -5.43 -1.72 -4.26
C ALA A 36 -6.42 -2.65 -3.52
N SER A 37 -5.92 -3.74 -2.94
CA SER A 37 -6.72 -4.69 -2.17
C SER A 37 -7.34 -4.03 -0.92
N SER A 38 -6.53 -3.33 -0.13
CA SER A 38 -6.99 -2.61 1.06
C SER A 38 -8.00 -1.51 0.72
N TYR A 39 -7.75 -0.74 -0.35
CA TYR A 39 -8.69 0.25 -0.87
C TYR A 39 -10.05 -0.38 -1.23
N GLN A 40 -10.04 -1.48 -1.98
CA GLN A 40 -11.27 -2.16 -2.39
C GLN A 40 -12.04 -2.70 -1.18
N ALA A 41 -11.36 -3.24 -0.17
CA ALA A 41 -11.99 -3.69 1.06
C ALA A 41 -12.69 -2.55 1.80
N HIS A 42 -12.04 -1.39 1.94
CA HIS A 42 -12.64 -0.21 2.57
C HIS A 42 -13.79 0.39 1.76
N LYS A 43 -13.71 0.35 0.43
CA LYS A 43 -14.80 0.78 -0.44
C LYS A 43 -16.06 -0.04 -0.21
N VAL A 44 -15.94 -1.37 -0.14
CA VAL A 44 -17.07 -2.26 0.14
C VAL A 44 -17.67 -1.99 1.53
N GLN A 45 -16.83 -1.76 2.54
CA GLN A 45 -17.31 -1.39 3.89
C GLN A 45 -18.10 -0.07 3.88
N LEU A 46 -17.61 0.93 3.14
CA LEU A 46 -18.27 2.22 3.01
C LEU A 46 -19.62 2.11 2.30
N GLU A 47 -19.70 1.33 1.22
CA GLU A 47 -20.95 1.05 0.50
C GLU A 47 -21.98 0.38 1.43
N ALA A 48 -21.55 -0.59 2.24
CA ALA A 48 -22.42 -1.24 3.21
C ALA A 48 -22.96 -0.25 4.26
N LEU A 49 -22.11 0.66 4.77
CA LEU A 49 -22.55 1.70 5.70
C LEU A 49 -23.61 2.62 5.07
N TYR A 50 -23.44 3.02 3.80
CA TYR A 50 -24.45 3.83 3.11
C TYR A 50 -25.80 3.12 3.01
N VAL A 51 -25.82 1.82 2.71
CA VAL A 51 -27.06 1.03 2.67
C VAL A 51 -27.75 1.03 4.04
N VAL A 52 -26.99 0.79 5.12
CA VAL A 52 -27.54 0.80 6.48
C VAL A 52 -28.08 2.18 6.86
N MET A 53 -27.36 3.26 6.53
CA MET A 53 -27.80 4.62 6.81
C MET A 53 -29.06 5.00 6.03
N ALA A 54 -29.18 4.59 4.77
CA ALA A 54 -30.39 4.81 3.97
C ALA A 54 -31.59 4.12 4.61
N ASN A 55 -31.46 2.83 4.95
CA ASN A 55 -32.52 2.07 5.61
C ASN A 55 -32.94 2.68 6.95
N LEU A 56 -31.98 3.16 7.75
CA LEU A 56 -32.26 3.82 9.02
C LEU A 56 -33.01 5.15 8.80
N SER A 57 -32.63 5.90 7.77
CA SER A 57 -33.27 7.18 7.44
C SER A 57 -34.73 6.97 7.02
N ASP A 58 -35.00 5.97 6.18
CA ASP A 58 -36.36 5.60 5.76
C ASP A 58 -37.23 5.14 6.94
N LEU A 59 -36.67 4.33 7.85
CA LEU A 59 -37.35 3.91 9.07
C LEU A 59 -37.72 5.11 9.96
N ARG A 60 -36.80 6.08 10.12
CA ARG A 60 -37.08 7.29 10.90
C ARG A 60 -38.16 8.15 10.25
N PHE A 61 -38.15 8.27 8.93
CA PHE A 61 -39.19 9.00 8.19
C PHE A 61 -40.57 8.33 8.34
N SER A 62 -40.65 7.01 8.15
CA SER A 62 -41.89 6.25 8.33
C SER A 62 -42.46 6.38 9.75
N ASN A 63 -41.60 6.32 10.77
CA ASN A 63 -42.01 6.52 12.16
C ASN A 63 -42.51 7.94 12.45
N TYR A 64 -42.02 8.96 11.74
CA TYR A 64 -42.48 10.35 11.90
C TYR A 64 -43.85 10.58 11.24
N MET A 65 -44.14 9.89 10.13
CA MET A 65 -45.40 10.03 9.38
C MET A 65 -46.59 9.28 10.03
N ARG A 66 -46.34 8.49 11.07
CA ARG A 66 -47.34 7.68 11.78
C ARG A 66 -47.82 8.34 13.05
#